data_AF-A0A443J0J3-F1
#
_entry.id   AF-A0A443J0J3-F1
#
_cell.length_a   1.000
_cell.length_b   1.000
_cell.length_c   1.000
_cell.angle_alpha   90.00
_cell.angle_beta   90.00
_cell.angle_gamma   90.00
#
_symmetry.space_group_name_H-M   'P 1'
#
loop_
_entity.id
_entity.type
_entity.pdbx_description
1 polymer ?
#
loop_
_entity_poly.entity_id
_entity_poly.type
_entity_poly.pdbx_seq_one_letter_code
_entity_poly.pdbx_strand_id
1 'polypeptide(L)'
;MKNYIHPLNTQFHVNAARSQLSKKQVEGNSFSNELKQAIDKSGHLKISKHARTRMEQRNIEISPAKWQQIEEKITEAKAKGVKEPLVLLKNAALVVSAKNNTVITMMPRNEANGQIFNNIDGTIIVD
;
A
#
# COMPACT_ATOMS: atom_id res chain seq x y z
N MET A 1 -32.29 52.39 -14.93
CA MET A 1 -31.05 51.99 -14.22
C MET A 1 -30.27 51.08 -15.15
N LYS A 2 -29.13 51.54 -15.69
CA LYS A 2 -28.30 50.77 -16.63
C LYS A 2 -27.03 50.34 -15.88
N ASN A 3 -26.89 49.04 -15.63
CA ASN A 3 -25.70 48.47 -15.00
C ASN A 3 -24.56 48.46 -16.01
N TYR A 4 -23.55 49.28 -15.78
CA TYR A 4 -22.29 49.23 -16.52
C TYR A 4 -21.34 48.27 -15.80
N ILE A 5 -20.98 47.17 -16.47
CA ILE A 5 -19.88 46.31 -16.05
C ILE A 5 -18.65 46.75 -16.84
N HIS A 6 -17.63 47.24 -16.15
CA HIS A 6 -16.35 47.55 -16.78
C HIS A 6 -15.54 46.26 -16.98
N PRO A 7 -14.98 46.01 -18.17
CA PRO A 7 -14.05 44.91 -18.36
C PRO A 7 -12.71 45.25 -17.69
N LEU A 8 -12.23 44.37 -16.82
CA LEU A 8 -10.86 44.42 -16.30
C LEU A 8 -9.90 43.98 -17.41
N ASN A 9 -9.21 44.94 -18.02
CA ASN A 9 -8.10 44.69 -18.93
C ASN A 9 -6.86 44.32 -18.10
N THR A 10 -6.57 43.03 -17.96
CA THR A 10 -5.32 42.57 -17.35
C THR A 10 -4.27 42.38 -18.44
N GLN A 11 -3.49 43.43 -18.71
CA GLN A 11 -2.32 43.31 -19.57
C GLN A 11 -1.20 42.58 -18.81
N PHE A 12 -0.92 41.34 -19.21
CA PHE A 12 0.25 40.61 -18.75
C PHE A 12 1.49 41.16 -19.47
N HIS A 13 2.28 41.98 -18.80
CA HIS A 13 3.64 42.30 -19.25
C HIS A 13 4.55 41.13 -18.93
N VAL A 14 4.78 40.25 -19.92
CA VAL A 14 5.86 39.26 -19.86
C VAL A 14 7.19 39.96 -20.09
N ASN A 15 7.80 40.48 -19.02
CA ASN A 15 9.20 40.86 -19.06
C ASN A 15 10.04 39.56 -19.14
N ALA A 16 10.47 39.24 -20.35
CA ALA A 16 11.47 38.22 -20.63
C ALA A 16 12.86 38.72 -20.17
N ALA A 17 13.06 38.82 -18.86
CA ALA A 17 14.39 38.92 -18.27
C ALA A 17 14.81 37.53 -17.81
N ARG A 18 15.57 36.87 -18.68
CA ARG A 18 16.25 35.59 -18.43
C ARG A 18 17.30 35.80 -17.33
N SER A 19 16.87 35.75 -16.08
CA SER A 19 17.77 35.53 -14.96
C SER A 19 17.91 34.03 -14.77
N GLN A 20 19.09 33.50 -15.09
CA GLN A 20 19.50 32.16 -14.75
C GLN A 20 19.55 32.02 -13.23
N LEU A 21 18.40 31.76 -12.62
CA LEU A 21 18.36 31.27 -11.26
C LEU A 21 18.88 29.84 -11.30
N SER A 22 20.15 29.71 -10.91
CA SER A 22 20.77 28.45 -10.52
C SER A 22 19.74 27.60 -9.79
N LYS A 23 19.37 26.47 -10.41
CA LYS A 23 18.53 25.44 -9.80
C LYS A 23 19.38 24.80 -8.71
N LYS A 24 19.52 25.49 -7.58
CA LYS A 24 20.08 24.94 -6.36
C LYS A 24 19.12 23.82 -5.96
N GLN A 25 19.46 22.60 -6.35
CA GLN A 25 18.78 21.41 -5.88
C GLN A 25 18.88 21.46 -4.37
N VAL A 26 17.73 21.67 -3.72
CA VAL A 26 17.63 21.56 -2.28
C VAL A 26 17.89 20.08 -1.99
N GLU A 27 19.12 19.78 -1.55
CA GLU A 27 19.52 18.51 -0.94
C GLU A 27 18.86 18.35 0.44
N GLY A 28 17.56 18.61 0.52
CA GLY A 28 16.71 18.18 1.60
C GLY A 28 16.02 16.92 1.12
N ASN A 29 16.02 15.87 1.94
CA ASN A 29 15.31 14.65 1.60
C ASN A 29 13.88 15.01 1.14
N SER A 30 13.55 14.63 -0.09
CA SER A 30 12.22 14.85 -0.64
C SER A 30 11.21 14.14 0.26
N PHE A 31 10.05 14.73 0.55
CA PHE A 31 8.95 14.06 1.27
C PHE A 31 8.69 12.61 0.80
N SER A 32 8.93 12.31 -0.47
CA SER A 32 8.87 10.96 -1.02
C SER A 32 9.85 9.97 -0.36
N ASN A 33 11.04 10.40 0.03
CA ASN A 33 12.05 9.63 0.76
C ASN A 33 11.64 9.41 2.22
N GLU A 34 11.14 10.43 2.91
CA GLU A 34 10.64 10.33 4.30
C GLU A 34 9.43 9.41 4.37
N LEU A 35 8.52 9.53 3.40
CA LEU A 35 7.35 8.66 3.29
C LEU A 35 7.77 7.20 3.04
N LYS A 36 8.71 6.96 2.10
CA LYS A 36 9.28 5.63 1.88
C LYS A 36 9.94 5.09 3.14
N GLN A 37 10.75 5.90 3.82
CA GLN A 37 11.43 5.49 5.04
C GLN A 37 10.45 5.16 6.18
N ALA A 38 9.36 5.89 6.32
CA ALA A 38 8.30 5.58 7.28
C ALA A 38 7.57 4.27 6.92
N ILE A 39 7.40 3.99 5.63
CA ILE A 39 6.82 2.73 5.14
C ILE A 39 7.79 1.55 5.37
N ASP A 40 9.09 1.73 5.11
CA ASP A 40 10.09 0.67 5.14
C ASP A 40 10.60 0.36 6.56
N LYS A 41 10.65 1.36 7.46
CA LYS A 41 11.09 1.18 8.86
C LYS A 41 10.29 0.16 9.66
N SER A 42 9.13 -0.26 9.15
CA SER A 42 8.25 -1.14 9.92
C SER A 42 8.72 -2.59 9.91
N GLY A 43 9.47 -3.07 8.90
CA GLY A 43 10.03 -4.44 8.78
C GLY A 43 9.01 -5.59 8.74
N HIS A 44 8.05 -5.53 9.62
CA HIS A 44 6.94 -6.42 9.90
C HIS A 44 5.80 -6.30 8.89
N LEU A 45 5.01 -7.36 8.83
CA LEU A 45 3.81 -7.46 8.06
C LEU A 45 2.72 -6.56 8.64
N LYS A 46 2.27 -5.61 7.83
CA LYS A 46 1.19 -4.68 8.17
C LYS A 46 -0.15 -5.30 7.85
N ILE A 47 -1.18 -4.92 8.59
CA ILE A 47 -2.56 -5.30 8.30
C ILE A 47 -3.29 -4.04 7.79
N SER A 48 -3.85 -4.11 6.58
CA SER A 48 -4.64 -3.00 6.05
C SER A 48 -5.92 -2.78 6.87
N LYS A 49 -6.54 -1.60 6.73
CA LYS A 49 -7.82 -1.31 7.38
C LYS A 49 -8.90 -2.34 7.01
N HIS A 50 -8.99 -2.74 5.74
CA HIS A 50 -9.95 -3.74 5.29
C HIS A 50 -9.69 -5.11 5.92
N ALA A 51 -8.42 -5.56 5.91
CA ALA A 51 -8.04 -6.82 6.54
C ALA A 51 -8.34 -6.82 8.04
N ARG A 52 -8.04 -5.71 8.74
CA ARG A 52 -8.32 -5.57 10.17
C ARG A 52 -9.81 -5.61 10.47
N THR A 53 -10.63 -4.86 9.72
CA THR A 53 -12.09 -4.89 9.87
C THR A 53 -12.64 -6.29 9.65
N ARG A 54 -12.16 -7.04 8.64
CA ARG A 54 -12.60 -8.43 8.41
C ARG A 54 -12.15 -9.38 9.51
N MET A 55 -10.93 -9.23 10.00
CA MET A 55 -10.40 -10.00 11.13
C MET A 55 -11.28 -9.83 12.37
N GLU A 56 -11.63 -8.58 12.71
CA GLU A 56 -12.51 -8.24 13.84
C GLU A 56 -13.95 -8.74 13.61
N GLN A 57 -14.54 -8.54 12.43
CA GLN A 57 -15.91 -8.96 12.10
C GLN A 57 -16.11 -10.47 12.09
N ARG A 58 -15.07 -11.23 11.72
CA ARG A 58 -15.12 -12.68 11.58
C ARG A 58 -14.41 -13.41 12.73
N ASN A 59 -13.99 -12.67 13.76
CA ASN A 59 -13.32 -13.17 14.95
C ASN A 59 -12.12 -14.08 14.62
N ILE A 60 -11.33 -13.69 13.63
CA ILE A 60 -10.18 -14.47 13.16
C ILE A 60 -9.00 -14.15 14.07
N GLU A 61 -8.54 -15.16 14.80
CA GLU A 61 -7.36 -15.05 15.65
C GLU A 61 -6.18 -15.78 15.02
N ILE A 62 -5.06 -15.07 14.92
CA ILE A 62 -3.77 -15.59 14.45
C ILE A 62 -2.75 -15.32 15.55
N SER A 63 -2.12 -16.39 16.04
CA SER A 63 -1.14 -16.26 17.12
C SER A 63 0.11 -15.50 16.64
N PRO A 64 0.84 -14.83 17.55
CA PRO A 64 2.08 -14.14 17.20
C PRO A 64 3.11 -15.05 16.51
N ALA A 65 3.22 -16.31 16.97
CA ALA A 65 4.10 -17.30 16.34
C ALA A 65 3.68 -17.60 14.89
N LYS A 66 2.38 -17.64 14.60
CA LYS A 66 1.88 -17.86 13.25
C LYS A 66 2.12 -16.64 12.35
N TRP A 67 1.99 -15.42 12.89
CA TRP A 67 2.36 -14.20 12.17
C TRP A 67 3.83 -14.21 11.73
N GLN A 68 4.74 -14.64 12.61
CA GLN A 68 6.15 -14.77 12.26
C GLN A 68 6.38 -15.80 11.14
N GLN A 69 5.74 -16.97 11.22
CA GLN A 69 5.81 -17.96 10.14
C GLN A 69 5.30 -17.41 8.80
N ILE A 70 4.20 -16.65 8.84
CA ILE A 70 3.64 -16.01 7.64
C ILE A 70 4.64 -15.00 7.06
N GLU A 71 5.27 -14.17 7.89
CA GLU A 71 6.31 -13.20 7.49
C GLU A 71 7.50 -13.88 6.81
N GLU A 72 8.02 -14.96 7.39
CA GLU A 72 9.12 -15.74 6.83
C GLU A 72 8.75 -16.30 5.45
N LYS A 73 7.54 -16.87 5.32
CA LYS A 73 7.06 -17.43 4.05
C LYS A 73 6.78 -16.38 2.99
N ILE A 74 6.27 -15.21 3.37
CA ILE A 74 6.11 -14.08 2.44
C ILE A 74 7.49 -13.61 1.95
N THR A 75 8.48 -13.54 2.83
CA THR A 75 9.84 -13.15 2.47
C THR A 75 10.46 -14.15 1.48
N GLU A 76 10.27 -15.45 1.71
CA GLU A 76 10.70 -16.51 0.79
C GLU A 76 10.00 -16.38 -0.58
N ALA A 77 8.68 -16.15 -0.59
CA ALA A 77 7.91 -15.98 -1.81
C ALA A 77 8.32 -14.71 -2.59
N LYS A 78 8.60 -13.62 -1.87
CA LYS A 78 9.12 -12.37 -2.44
C LYS A 78 10.46 -12.59 -3.14
N ALA A 79 11.37 -13.36 -2.52
CA ALA A 79 12.65 -13.72 -3.13
C ALA A 79 12.48 -14.55 -4.41
N LYS A 80 11.38 -15.31 -4.51
CA LYS A 80 10.98 -16.08 -5.70
C LYS A 80 10.21 -15.24 -6.73
N GLY A 81 10.03 -13.93 -6.51
CA GLY A 81 9.37 -13.02 -7.43
C GLY A 81 7.85 -12.93 -7.30
N VAL A 82 7.25 -13.60 -6.31
CA VAL A 82 5.82 -13.54 -6.02
C VAL A 82 5.50 -12.19 -5.38
N LYS A 83 4.53 -11.45 -5.93
CA LYS A 83 4.19 -10.09 -5.50
C LYS A 83 2.91 -10.05 -4.68
N GLU A 84 1.93 -10.87 -5.03
CA GLU A 84 0.59 -10.90 -4.45
C GLU A 84 0.17 -12.34 -4.12
N PRO A 85 0.76 -12.96 -3.08
CA PRO A 85 0.39 -14.32 -2.70
C PRO A 85 -0.96 -14.41 -1.96
N LEU A 86 -1.68 -15.51 -2.22
CA LEU A 86 -2.71 -16.04 -1.34
C LEU A 86 -2.06 -16.93 -0.27
N VAL A 87 -2.19 -16.57 1.00
CA VAL A 87 -1.71 -17.36 2.14
C VAL A 87 -2.87 -18.14 2.74
N LEU A 88 -2.74 -19.46 2.74
CA LEU A 88 -3.74 -20.39 3.24
C LEU A 88 -3.28 -20.99 4.56
N LEU A 89 -4.00 -20.62 5.64
CA LEU A 89 -3.85 -21.18 6.98
C LEU A 89 -4.92 -22.25 7.23
N LYS A 90 -4.76 -23.01 8.32
CA LYS A 90 -5.77 -23.98 8.77
C LYS A 90 -7.17 -23.36 8.96
N ASN A 91 -7.23 -22.15 9.52
CA ASN A 91 -8.48 -21.48 9.89
C ASN A 91 -8.78 -20.19 9.08
N ALA A 92 -7.83 -19.67 8.31
CA ALA A 92 -8.01 -18.42 7.56
C ALA A 92 -7.31 -18.43 6.19
N ALA A 93 -7.72 -17.52 5.33
CA ALA A 93 -7.08 -17.20 4.06
C ALA A 93 -6.77 -15.70 4.02
N LEU A 94 -5.57 -15.33 3.56
CA LEU A 94 -5.09 -13.97 3.51
C LEU A 94 -4.59 -13.64 2.11
N VAL A 95 -4.98 -12.48 1.58
CA VAL A 95 -4.37 -11.92 0.37
C VAL A 95 -3.35 -10.88 0.82
N VAL A 96 -2.09 -11.04 0.41
CA VAL A 96 -0.98 -10.21 0.90
C VAL A 96 -0.26 -9.57 -0.26
N SER A 97 0.16 -8.31 -0.10
CA SER A 97 1.15 -7.68 -0.97
C SER A 97 2.55 -7.91 -0.40
N ALA A 98 3.33 -8.79 -1.03
CA ALA A 98 4.72 -9.06 -0.66
C ALA A 98 5.64 -7.86 -1.00
N LYS A 99 5.26 -7.04 -1.98
CA LYS A 99 5.97 -5.78 -2.28
C LYS A 99 5.91 -4.82 -1.09
N ASN A 100 4.72 -4.63 -0.54
CA ASN A 100 4.44 -3.63 0.49
C ASN A 100 4.41 -4.22 1.91
N ASN A 101 4.74 -5.51 2.07
CA ASN A 101 4.59 -6.28 3.31
C ASN A 101 3.25 -5.97 4.01
N THR A 102 2.14 -6.08 3.28
CA THR A 102 0.81 -5.66 3.78
C THR A 102 -0.26 -6.68 3.46
N VAL A 103 -1.01 -7.15 4.47
CA VAL A 103 -2.23 -7.95 4.32
C VAL A 103 -3.34 -7.06 3.78
N ILE A 104 -3.79 -7.35 2.56
CA ILE A 104 -4.85 -6.61 1.87
C ILE A 104 -6.21 -7.05 2.39
N THR A 105 -6.45 -8.36 2.49
CA THR A 105 -7.72 -8.95 2.92
C THR A 105 -7.49 -10.22 3.72
N MET A 106 -8.41 -10.53 4.63
CA MET A 106 -8.43 -11.74 5.44
C MET A 106 -9.86 -12.26 5.53
N MET A 107 -10.02 -13.58 5.49
CA MET A 107 -11.31 -14.25 5.69
C MET A 107 -11.12 -15.65 6.30
N PRO A 108 -12.15 -16.23 6.94
CA PRO A 108 -12.11 -17.60 7.42
C PRO A 108 -11.92 -18.63 6.30
N ARG A 109 -11.27 -19.76 6.60
CA ARG A 109 -10.96 -20.80 5.60
C ARG A 109 -12.21 -21.45 4.99
N ASN A 110 -13.30 -21.56 5.75
CA ASN A 110 -14.58 -22.04 5.27
C ASN A 110 -15.25 -21.06 4.29
N GLU A 111 -15.13 -19.74 4.52
CA GLU A 111 -15.65 -18.71 3.62
C GLU A 111 -14.80 -18.56 2.35
N ALA A 112 -13.50 -18.87 2.43
CA ALA A 112 -12.63 -18.95 1.27
C ALA A 112 -12.93 -20.15 0.37
N ASN A 113 -13.58 -21.19 0.90
CA ASN A 113 -13.95 -22.37 0.12
C ASN A 113 -15.04 -22.00 -0.90
N GLY A 114 -14.76 -22.20 -2.18
CA GLY A 114 -15.64 -21.82 -3.28
C GLY A 114 -15.51 -20.36 -3.75
N GLN A 115 -14.63 -19.55 -3.14
CA GLN A 115 -14.33 -18.21 -3.65
C GLN A 115 -13.26 -18.23 -4.75
N ILE A 116 -13.44 -17.34 -5.73
CA ILE A 116 -12.47 -17.09 -6.80
C ILE A 116 -11.59 -15.92 -6.38
N PHE A 117 -10.28 -16.18 -6.28
CA PHE A 117 -9.27 -15.16 -6.05
C PHE A 117 -8.68 -14.74 -7.40
N ASN A 118 -8.66 -13.44 -7.66
CA ASN A 118 -8.00 -12.85 -8.82
C ASN A 118 -6.83 -11.98 -8.37
N ASN A 119 -6.02 -11.52 -9.33
CA ASN A 119 -4.87 -10.66 -9.07
C ASN A 119 -3.93 -11.23 -7.98
N ILE A 120 -3.73 -12.55 -8.03
CA ILE A 120 -2.73 -13.27 -7.26
C ILE A 120 -1.74 -13.93 -8.23
N ASP A 121 -0.47 -14.00 -7.84
CA ASP A 121 0.60 -14.59 -8.64
C ASP A 121 1.32 -15.73 -7.92
N GLY A 122 0.83 -16.12 -6.74
CA GLY A 122 1.32 -17.27 -6.01
C GLY A 122 0.37 -17.70 -4.89
N THR A 123 0.63 -18.88 -4.34
CA THR A 123 -0.09 -19.40 -3.17
C THR A 123 0.90 -20.00 -2.19
N ILE A 124 0.72 -19.71 -0.92
CA ILE A 124 1.53 -20.20 0.19
C ILE A 124 0.61 -20.97 1.12
N ILE A 125 0.94 -22.23 1.38
CA ILE A 125 0.19 -23.07 2.33
C ILE A 125 1.00 -23.14 3.62
N VAL A 126 0.39 -22.75 4.73
CA VAL A 126 1.03 -22.71 6.05
C VAL A 126 0.10 -23.40 7.05
N ASP A 127 0.41 -24.64 7.42
CA ASP A 127 -0.35 -25.42 8.43
C ASP A 127 0.19 -25.17 9.84
#